data_AF-A0A6J7QEU2-F1
#
_entry.id   AF-A0A6J7QEU2-F1
#
_cell.length_a   1.000
_cell.length_b   1.000
_cell.length_c   1.000
_cell.angle_alpha   90.00
_cell.angle_beta   90.00
_cell.angle_gamma   90.00
#
_symmetry.space_group_name_H-M   'P 1'
#
loop_
_entity.id
_entity.type
_entity.pdbx_description
1 polymer ?
#
loop_
_entity_poly.entity_id
_entity_poly.type
_entity_poly.pdbx_seq_one_letter_code
_entity_poly.pdbx_strand_id
1 'polypeptide(L)'
;MSIFTGNTGTSAFYLAEVPAMHAGKTFEVELFDPGDGSSGTYKLSIVKPDGSVAACRYTNSSGTFGASGTCTITTRNSSSGSVYDGKWLTIRVDLGATYTCGTDCWWKVSYDFGGGTPTDRTTWRANILGDPVHLVE
;
A
#
# COMPACT_ATOMS: atom_id res chain seq x y z
N MET A 1 0.50 12.17 2.52
CA MET A 1 -0.91 12.65 2.56
C MET A 1 -1.65 11.85 3.63
N SER A 2 -2.82 12.28 4.13
CA SER A 2 -3.46 11.69 5.34
C SER A 2 -4.99 11.62 5.23
N ILE A 3 -5.60 10.50 5.65
CA ILE A 3 -7.04 10.17 5.55
C ILE A 3 -7.35 8.93 6.43
N PHE A 4 -8.52 8.62 7.01
CA PHE A 4 -9.90 9.15 6.99
C PHE A 4 -10.39 9.51 8.43
N THR A 5 -11.69 9.75 8.65
CA THR A 5 -12.34 9.69 9.97
C THR A 5 -13.72 9.00 9.87
N GLY A 6 -13.96 7.93 10.65
CA GLY A 6 -15.30 7.41 10.95
C GLY A 6 -16.04 6.60 9.86
N ASN A 7 -15.36 6.03 8.86
CA ASN A 7 -15.98 5.21 7.82
C ASN A 7 -15.99 3.71 8.20
N THR A 8 -17.15 3.04 8.13
CA THR A 8 -17.33 1.64 8.58
C THR A 8 -17.38 0.62 7.43
N GLY A 9 -17.18 1.05 6.17
CA GLY A 9 -17.20 0.19 4.99
C GLY A 9 -15.84 0.07 4.28
N THR A 10 -15.86 -0.16 2.97
CA THR A 10 -14.66 -0.04 2.13
C THR A 10 -14.47 1.40 1.70
N SER A 11 -13.25 1.91 1.77
CA SER A 11 -12.88 3.22 1.25
C SER A 11 -11.66 3.14 0.35
N ALA A 12 -11.54 4.06 -0.60
CA ALA A 12 -10.43 4.06 -1.55
C ALA A 12 -9.78 5.45 -1.62
N PHE A 13 -8.46 5.49 -1.77
CA PHE A 13 -7.71 6.73 -1.92
C PHE A 13 -6.55 6.57 -2.91
N TYR A 14 -6.20 7.68 -3.55
CA TYR A 14 -5.13 7.77 -4.54
C TYR A 14 -3.77 7.76 -3.84
N LEU A 15 -2.83 6.94 -4.33
CA LEU A 15 -1.47 6.86 -3.80
C LEU A 15 -0.54 7.85 -4.50
N ALA A 16 -0.32 7.61 -5.79
CA ALA A 16 0.54 8.35 -6.69
C ALA A 16 0.17 8.01 -8.14
N GLU A 17 0.48 8.91 -9.06
CA GLU A 17 0.51 8.61 -10.49
C GLU A 17 1.87 7.98 -10.83
N VAL A 18 1.87 6.84 -11.52
CA VAL A 18 3.09 6.10 -11.89
C VAL A 18 3.11 5.85 -13.39
N PRO A 19 3.67 6.77 -14.20
CA PRO A 19 3.72 6.62 -15.64
C PRO A 19 4.57 5.44 -16.12
N ALA A 20 4.34 4.97 -17.35
CA ALA A 20 5.03 3.83 -17.94
C ALA A 20 6.57 3.97 -18.04
N MET A 21 7.11 5.19 -17.93
CA MET A 21 8.56 5.46 -17.85
C MET A 21 9.25 4.82 -16.62
N HIS A 22 8.48 4.32 -15.66
CA HIS A 22 8.97 3.57 -14.50
C HIS A 22 8.91 2.04 -14.68
N ALA A 23 8.62 1.53 -15.89
CA ALA A 23 8.71 0.10 -16.19
C ALA A 23 10.11 -0.46 -15.84
N GLY A 24 10.15 -1.65 -15.26
CA GLY A 24 11.37 -2.27 -14.73
C GLY A 24 11.82 -1.78 -13.34
N LYS A 25 11.16 -0.76 -12.76
CA LYS A 25 11.49 -0.21 -11.42
C LYS A 25 10.59 -0.79 -10.33
N THR A 26 10.89 -0.54 -9.06
CA THR A 26 10.01 -0.92 -7.95
C THR A 26 9.20 0.29 -7.48
N PHE A 27 7.88 0.17 -7.42
CA PHE A 27 6.99 1.12 -6.75
C PHE A 27 6.91 0.77 -5.27
N GLU A 28 7.36 1.68 -4.42
CA GLU A 28 7.32 1.53 -2.96
C GLU A 28 6.26 2.43 -2.35
N VAL A 29 5.44 1.88 -1.46
CA VAL A 29 4.40 2.57 -0.73
C VAL A 29 4.59 2.30 0.75
N GLU A 30 4.56 3.36 1.55
CA GLU A 30 4.71 3.24 3.00
C GLU A 30 3.55 3.95 3.68
N LEU A 31 2.85 3.21 4.54
CA LEU A 31 1.72 3.69 5.31
C LEU A 31 2.07 3.65 6.80
N PHE A 32 1.96 4.79 7.47
CA PHE A 32 1.99 4.86 8.92
C PHE A 32 0.60 4.63 9.47
N ASP A 33 0.53 3.79 10.49
CA ASP A 33 -0.66 3.52 11.29
C ASP A 33 -1.86 2.95 10.50
N PRO A 34 -1.69 1.99 9.57
CA PRO A 34 -2.83 1.35 8.93
C PRO A 34 -3.45 0.26 9.83
N GLY A 35 -3.00 0.05 11.07
CA GLY A 35 -3.60 -0.94 11.99
C GLY A 35 -4.58 -0.36 13.02
N ASP A 36 -4.56 0.96 13.22
CA ASP A 36 -5.35 1.62 14.25
C ASP A 36 -6.86 1.48 14.04
N GLY A 37 -7.57 1.29 15.15
CA GLY A 37 -9.01 1.12 15.23
C GLY A 37 -9.44 0.54 16.57
N SER A 38 -10.75 0.37 16.73
CA SER A 38 -11.34 -0.27 17.93
C SER A 38 -11.82 -1.70 17.70
N SER A 39 -12.32 -2.02 16.51
CA SER A 39 -13.02 -3.29 16.22
C SER A 39 -12.84 -3.74 14.75
N GLY A 40 -13.16 -4.99 14.44
CA GLY A 40 -13.14 -5.51 13.06
C GLY A 40 -11.78 -6.08 12.59
N THR A 41 -11.76 -6.58 11.35
CA THR A 41 -10.56 -7.06 10.65
C THR A 41 -10.36 -6.19 9.42
N TYR A 42 -9.22 -5.50 9.34
CA TYR A 42 -8.96 -4.51 8.30
C TYR A 42 -8.05 -5.08 7.22
N LYS A 43 -8.40 -4.86 5.95
CA LYS A 43 -7.67 -5.39 4.79
C LYS A 43 -7.37 -4.28 3.80
N LEU A 44 -6.08 -3.97 3.65
CA LEU A 44 -5.56 -3.02 2.68
C LEU A 44 -5.14 -3.74 1.41
N SER A 45 -5.57 -3.22 0.25
CA SER A 45 -5.14 -3.70 -1.06
C SER A 45 -4.56 -2.60 -1.93
N ILE A 46 -3.43 -2.91 -2.59
CA ILE A 46 -2.83 -2.05 -3.62
C ILE A 46 -3.51 -2.37 -4.96
N VAL A 47 -4.18 -1.37 -5.51
CA VAL A 47 -4.97 -1.47 -6.75
C VAL A 47 -4.21 -0.76 -7.87
N LYS A 48 -3.99 -1.49 -8.96
CA LYS A 48 -3.38 -0.99 -10.19
C LYS A 48 -4.34 0.00 -10.89
N PRO A 49 -3.85 0.83 -11.83
CA PRO A 49 -4.74 1.73 -12.57
C PRO A 49 -5.80 1.00 -13.41
N ASP A 50 -5.54 -0.24 -13.83
CA ASP A 50 -6.52 -1.13 -14.48
C ASP A 50 -7.64 -1.66 -13.54
N GLY A 51 -7.63 -1.28 -12.26
CA GLY A 51 -8.63 -1.67 -11.26
C GLY A 51 -8.39 -3.02 -10.60
N SER A 52 -7.41 -3.82 -11.04
CA SER A 52 -7.10 -5.12 -10.43
C SER A 52 -6.01 -5.00 -9.34
N VAL A 53 -6.03 -5.93 -8.38
CA VAL A 53 -5.08 -5.94 -7.26
C VAL A 53 -3.69 -6.35 -7.76
N ALA A 54 -2.66 -5.62 -7.32
CA ALA A 54 -1.28 -5.89 -7.68
C ALA A 54 -0.71 -7.14 -6.98
N ALA A 55 0.45 -7.60 -7.44
CA ALA A 55 1.32 -8.47 -6.65
C ALA A 55 2.37 -7.63 -5.92
N CYS A 56 2.66 -7.94 -4.65
CA CYS A 56 3.68 -7.27 -3.86
C CYS A 56 4.21 -8.13 -2.74
N ARG A 57 5.32 -7.64 -2.19
CA ARG A 57 5.94 -8.04 -0.93
C ARG A 57 5.82 -6.90 0.07
N TYR A 58 5.70 -7.19 1.36
CA TYR A 58 5.56 -6.17 2.40
C TYR A 58 6.29 -6.52 3.70
N THR A 59 6.50 -5.54 4.58
CA THR A 59 7.19 -5.67 5.87
C THR A 59 6.71 -4.65 6.91
N ASN A 60 6.88 -4.96 8.20
CA ASN A 60 6.56 -4.12 9.35
C ASN A 60 7.77 -3.31 9.84
N SER A 61 8.42 -2.57 8.94
CA SER A 61 9.68 -1.82 9.16
C SER A 61 10.92 -2.62 9.56
N SER A 62 10.83 -3.96 9.64
CA SER A 62 11.96 -4.84 9.96
C SER A 62 12.94 -5.07 8.80
N GLY A 63 12.67 -4.50 7.62
CA GLY A 63 13.48 -4.64 6.41
C GLY A 63 13.34 -6.00 5.70
N THR A 64 12.97 -7.05 6.42
CA THR A 64 12.66 -8.37 5.87
C THR A 64 11.29 -8.38 5.23
N PHE A 65 11.25 -8.50 3.91
CA PHE A 65 10.02 -8.60 3.12
C PHE A 65 9.48 -10.03 3.11
N GLY A 66 8.16 -10.18 3.24
CA GLY A 66 7.48 -11.45 3.00
C GLY A 66 7.55 -11.90 1.53
N ALA A 67 7.09 -13.12 1.26
CA ALA A 67 6.94 -13.62 -0.11
C ALA A 67 6.03 -12.71 -0.95
N SER A 68 6.32 -12.61 -2.25
CA SER A 68 5.45 -11.88 -3.17
C SER A 68 4.15 -12.64 -3.41
N GLY A 69 3.02 -11.94 -3.34
CA GLY A 69 1.69 -12.48 -3.59
C GLY A 69 0.69 -11.35 -3.83
N THR A 70 -0.61 -11.67 -3.92
CA THR A 70 -1.66 -10.66 -4.05
C THR A 70 -1.56 -9.63 -2.93
N CYS A 71 -1.57 -8.34 -3.28
CA CYS A 71 -1.60 -7.23 -2.34
C CYS A 71 -2.94 -7.15 -1.62
N THR A 72 -3.18 -8.03 -0.65
CA THR A 72 -4.27 -7.93 0.32
C THR A 72 -3.68 -8.22 1.69
N ILE A 73 -3.42 -7.15 2.44
CA ILE A 73 -2.66 -7.16 3.69
C ILE A 73 -3.64 -6.96 4.84
N THR A 74 -3.72 -7.91 5.76
CA THR A 74 -4.47 -7.74 7.01
C THR A 74 -3.70 -6.79 7.92
N THR A 75 -4.22 -5.58 8.11
CA THR A 75 -3.55 -4.52 8.90
C THR A 75 -4.03 -4.49 10.36
N ARG A 76 -5.25 -4.96 10.59
CA ARG A 76 -5.85 -5.29 11.89
C ARG A 76 -6.54 -6.65 11.79
N ASN A 77 -6.46 -7.48 12.83
CA ASN A 77 -7.20 -8.73 12.91
C ASN A 77 -8.10 -8.69 14.17
N SER A 78 -9.39 -8.95 14.02
CA SER A 78 -10.37 -8.90 15.13
C SER A 78 -10.03 -9.83 16.29
N SER A 79 -9.27 -10.90 16.04
CA SER A 79 -8.90 -11.91 17.05
C SER A 79 -7.55 -11.66 17.72
N SER A 80 -6.66 -10.85 17.12
CA SER A 80 -5.31 -10.58 17.64
C SER A 80 -4.98 -9.08 17.77
N GLY A 81 -5.95 -8.20 17.53
CA GLY A 81 -5.79 -6.76 17.61
C GLY A 81 -5.10 -6.11 16.41
N SER A 82 -4.61 -4.89 16.65
CA SER A 82 -3.93 -4.06 15.66
C SER A 82 -2.55 -4.63 15.29
N VAL A 83 -2.31 -4.93 14.01
CA VAL A 83 -1.01 -5.48 13.57
C VAL A 83 -0.01 -4.33 13.32
N TYR A 84 -0.49 -3.25 12.68
CA TYR A 84 0.30 -2.07 12.28
C TYR A 84 -0.17 -0.76 12.92
N ASP A 85 -0.66 -0.82 14.15
CA ASP A 85 -0.95 0.35 15.00
C ASP A 85 0.36 0.90 15.57
N GLY A 86 0.53 2.22 15.45
CA GLY A 86 1.76 2.95 15.80
C GLY A 86 2.99 2.56 14.97
N LYS A 87 2.80 1.89 13.82
CA LYS A 87 3.88 1.28 13.02
C LYS A 87 3.80 1.65 11.54
N TRP A 88 4.94 1.54 10.86
CA TRP A 88 5.00 1.62 9.40
C TRP A 88 4.80 0.24 8.76
N LEU A 89 3.95 0.22 7.72
CA LEU A 89 3.82 -0.85 6.76
C LEU A 89 4.51 -0.40 5.46
N THR A 90 5.59 -1.08 5.07
CA THR A 90 6.30 -0.85 3.80
C THR A 90 5.91 -1.92 2.80
N ILE A 91 5.49 -1.51 1.60
CA ILE A 91 4.99 -2.37 0.53
C ILE A 91 5.78 -2.08 -0.74
N ARG A 92 6.19 -3.13 -1.47
CA ARG A 92 6.89 -3.01 -2.76
C ARG A 92 6.19 -3.81 -3.83
N VAL A 93 5.77 -3.11 -4.89
CA VAL A 93 5.28 -3.68 -6.16
C VAL A 93 6.39 -3.55 -7.19
N ASP A 94 6.83 -4.65 -7.77
CA ASP A 94 7.81 -4.61 -8.85
C ASP A 94 7.07 -4.33 -10.17
N LEU A 95 7.36 -3.19 -10.81
CA LEU A 95 6.78 -2.79 -12.10
C LEU A 95 7.51 -3.59 -13.17
N GLY A 96 6.85 -4.57 -13.79
CA GLY A 96 7.45 -5.39 -14.83
C GLY A 96 8.06 -4.57 -15.98
N ALA A 97 9.02 -5.14 -16.71
CA ALA A 97 9.70 -4.46 -17.81
C ALA A 97 8.75 -4.01 -18.94
N THR A 98 7.54 -4.58 -19.01
CA THR A 98 6.46 -4.25 -19.96
C THR A 98 5.31 -3.46 -19.30
N TYR A 99 5.53 -2.88 -18.12
CA TYR A 99 4.51 -2.12 -17.40
C TYR A 99 3.96 -0.95 -18.23
N THR A 100 2.63 -0.85 -18.26
CA THR A 100 1.88 0.27 -18.82
C THR A 100 0.66 0.53 -17.94
N CYS A 101 0.21 1.77 -17.92
CA CYS A 101 -1.01 2.21 -17.23
C CYS A 101 -2.17 2.54 -18.18
N GLY A 102 -1.95 2.55 -19.50
CA GLY A 102 -2.97 3.05 -20.44
C GLY A 102 -3.15 4.57 -20.31
N THR A 103 -4.38 5.02 -20.04
CA THR A 103 -4.74 6.46 -19.99
C THR A 103 -4.88 7.04 -18.58
N ASP A 104 -5.02 6.20 -17.55
CA ASP A 104 -5.02 6.61 -16.14
C ASP A 104 -3.84 5.90 -15.48
N CYS A 105 -2.89 6.64 -14.92
CA CYS A 105 -1.70 6.08 -14.28
C CYS A 105 -1.78 6.11 -12.74
N TRP A 106 -2.95 6.39 -12.17
CA TRP A 106 -3.15 6.47 -10.73
C TRP A 106 -3.28 5.10 -10.06
N TRP A 107 -2.31 4.81 -9.19
CA TRP A 107 -2.40 3.71 -8.24
C TRP A 107 -3.22 4.11 -7.03
N LYS A 108 -3.97 3.16 -6.47
CA LYS A 108 -4.93 3.41 -5.40
C LYS A 108 -4.75 2.39 -4.28
N VAL A 109 -5.12 2.76 -3.07
CA VAL A 109 -5.45 1.81 -2.01
C VAL A 109 -6.96 1.58 -2.07
N SER A 110 -7.39 0.32 -2.00
CA SER A 110 -8.71 -0.06 -1.49
C SER A 110 -8.53 -0.56 -0.08
N TYR A 111 -9.28 -0.03 0.87
CA TYR A 111 -9.15 -0.34 2.29
C TYR A 111 -10.50 -0.71 2.88
N ASP A 112 -10.65 -1.99 3.25
CA ASP A 112 -11.85 -2.55 3.84
C ASP A 112 -11.71 -2.64 5.36
N PHE A 113 -12.58 -1.94 6.10
CA PHE A 113 -12.62 -2.00 7.56
C PHE A 113 -13.46 -3.17 8.11
N GLY A 114 -14.13 -3.95 7.24
CA GLY A 114 -14.87 -5.15 7.64
C GLY A 114 -16.00 -4.87 8.65
N GLY A 115 -16.64 -3.71 8.57
CA GLY A 115 -17.67 -3.25 9.52
C GLY A 115 -17.14 -2.63 10.81
N GLY A 116 -15.81 -2.59 11.00
CA GLY A 116 -15.19 -1.98 12.19
C GLY A 116 -15.05 -0.46 12.09
N THR A 117 -14.66 0.16 13.19
CA THR A 117 -14.49 1.61 13.29
C THR A 117 -13.00 1.98 13.43
N PRO A 118 -12.34 2.45 12.36
CA PRO A 118 -10.98 3.02 12.44
C PRO A 118 -11.03 4.34 13.22
N THR A 119 -10.00 4.62 14.02
CA THR A 119 -9.97 5.76 14.95
C THR A 119 -9.11 6.92 14.45
N ASP A 120 -7.96 6.65 13.82
CA ASP A 120 -7.01 7.63 13.33
C ASP A 120 -6.83 7.69 11.80
N ARG A 121 -6.07 8.70 11.35
CA ARG A 121 -5.77 8.96 9.94
C ARG A 121 -4.44 8.33 9.51
N THR A 122 -4.50 7.24 8.75
CA THR A 122 -3.33 6.70 8.05
C THR A 122 -2.63 7.78 7.21
N THR A 123 -1.32 7.89 7.35
CA THR A 123 -0.48 8.79 6.55
C THR A 123 0.38 7.97 5.60
N TRP A 124 0.44 8.32 4.31
CA TRP A 124 1.26 7.60 3.33
C TRP A 124 2.28 8.48 2.61
N ARG A 125 3.35 7.80 2.16
CA ARG A 125 4.35 8.25 1.19
C ARG A 125 4.53 7.18 0.10
N ALA A 126 4.99 7.60 -1.08
CA ALA A 126 5.11 6.76 -2.26
C ALA A 126 6.38 7.15 -3.03
N ASN A 127 7.19 6.16 -3.41
CA ASN A 127 8.50 6.34 -4.03
C ASN A 127 8.65 5.41 -5.24
N ILE A 128 9.52 5.78 -6.19
CA ILE A 128 10.02 4.85 -7.21
C ILE A 128 11.48 4.55 -6.89
N LEU A 129 11.82 3.26 -6.79
CA LEU A 129 13.17 2.76 -6.53
C LEU A 129 13.73 2.09 -7.78
N GLY A 130 15.02 2.25 -8.04
CA GLY A 130 15.71 1.61 -9.18
C GLY A 130 16.23 2.59 -10.24
N ASP A 131 16.42 3.87 -9.91
CA ASP A 131 17.29 4.72 -10.71
C ASP A 131 18.76 4.28 -10.52
N PRO A 132 19.54 4.15 -11.61
CA PRO A 132 20.93 3.73 -11.51
C PRO A 132 21.79 4.81 -10.84
N VAL A 133 22.60 4.41 -9.87
CA VAL A 133 23.63 5.29 -9.30
C VAL A 133 24.75 5.43 -10.32
N HIS A 134 24.83 6.57 -10.99
CA HIS A 134 25.93 6.91 -11.88
C HIS A 134 27.12 7.40 -11.04
N LEU A 135 27.98 6.47 -10.61
CA LEU A 135 29.28 6.79 -10.05
C LEU A 135 30.21 7.21 -11.18
N VAL A 136 30.68 8.46 -11.13
CA VAL A 136 31.81 8.94 -11.94
C VAL A 136 33.05 8.99 -11.06
N GLU A 137 34.19 8.58 -11.62
CA GLU A 137 35.55 8.82 -11.13
C GLU A 137 36.21 9.87 -12.04
#